data_AF-A0AAD7CUG0-F1
#
_entry.id   AF-A0AAD7CUG0-F1
#
_cell.length_a   1.000
_cell.length_b   1.000
_cell.length_c   1.000
_cell.angle_alpha   90.00
_cell.angle_beta   90.00
_cell.angle_gamma   90.00
#
_symmetry.space_group_name_H-M   'P 1'
#
loop_
_entity.id
_entity.type
_entity.pdbx_description
1 polymer ?
#
loop_
_entity_poly.entity_id
_entity_poly.type
_entity_poly.pdbx_seq_one_letter_code
_entity_poly.pdbx_strand_id
1 'polypeptide(L)'
;MRTTITYFSHSTYSATRLKVLRVIIQVNKGLEISKTRFGTMYWASYALLRCLLGINELISTGIIEVDGSDKACGKTEVGGDMIHGPSGDLFLSGFFLDPRKFVSFARAKVLTVVAEHVKSPDLHDSMPSSEKVGKFLFQVLAKEIQSGREASEFARYSTAAQVMAAFKSQFEAYTRQYPPFNRCSPSWSKAMHYWRALTDHPEASLLAFVAIKIFLILANSMPKERTISRFTHTDTRHRANQDARTIVAQAKVYQHLQREYRAAAKAAGKGSKQLKAHLSVGGDGFLLYGFFFRRQPKIAKTA
;
A
#
# COMPACT_ATOMS: atom_id res chain seq x y z
N MET A 1 -3.80 -2.69 18.24
CA MET A 1 -4.29 -2.21 16.92
C MET A 1 -5.26 -3.18 16.28
N ARG A 2 -4.83 -4.39 15.88
CA ARG A 2 -5.72 -5.36 15.21
C ARG A 2 -6.92 -5.72 16.09
N THR A 3 -6.70 -5.97 17.38
CA THR A 3 -7.76 -6.21 18.37
C THR A 3 -8.80 -5.09 18.37
N THR A 4 -8.37 -3.83 18.51
CA THR A 4 -9.25 -2.65 18.47
C THR A 4 -10.04 -2.57 17.16
N ILE A 5 -9.37 -2.73 16.02
CA ILE A 5 -10.01 -2.63 14.71
C ILE A 5 -10.99 -3.79 14.50
N THR A 6 -10.63 -5.01 14.92
CA THR A 6 -11.49 -6.18 14.88
C THR A 6 -12.72 -5.98 15.79
N TYR A 7 -12.53 -5.47 17.00
CA TYR A 7 -13.61 -5.14 17.94
C TYR A 7 -14.64 -4.20 17.30
N PHE A 8 -14.19 -3.06 16.76
CA PHE A 8 -15.08 -2.12 16.06
C PHE A 8 -15.64 -2.69 14.74
N SER A 9 -14.99 -3.69 14.13
CA SER A 9 -15.51 -4.35 12.93
C SER A 9 -16.61 -5.36 13.24
N HIS A 10 -16.59 -5.97 14.42
CA HIS A 10 -17.56 -6.99 14.84
C HIS A 10 -18.71 -6.40 15.67
N SER A 11 -18.50 -5.28 16.37
CA SER A 11 -19.52 -4.61 17.16
C SER A 11 -20.26 -3.53 16.37
N THR A 12 -21.47 -3.84 15.90
CA THR A 12 -22.38 -2.87 15.26
C THR A 12 -22.68 -1.68 16.19
N TYR A 13 -22.81 -1.95 17.50
CA TYR A 13 -23.08 -0.93 18.52
C TYR A 13 -21.93 0.08 18.62
N SER A 14 -20.70 -0.42 18.84
CA SER A 14 -19.51 0.41 19.01
C SER A 14 -19.17 1.18 17.73
N ALA A 15 -19.36 0.56 16.56
CA ALA A 15 -19.18 1.23 15.27
C ALA A 15 -20.17 2.38 15.06
N THR A 16 -21.43 2.20 15.45
CA THR A 16 -22.48 3.22 15.34
C THR A 16 -22.20 4.40 16.28
N ARG A 17 -21.82 4.12 17.54
CA ARG A 17 -21.44 5.15 18.51
C ARG A 17 -20.22 5.95 18.06
N LEU A 18 -19.19 5.28 17.55
CA LEU A 18 -18.02 5.96 17.00
C LEU A 18 -18.38 6.82 15.77
N LYS A 19 -19.34 6.39 14.94
CA LYS A 19 -19.83 7.19 13.82
C LYS A 19 -20.50 8.49 14.29
N VAL A 20 -21.29 8.46 15.36
CA VAL A 20 -21.91 9.65 15.96
C VAL A 20 -20.84 10.59 16.51
N LEU A 21 -19.92 10.08 17.35
CA LEU A 21 -18.85 10.90 17.91
C LEU A 21 -18.00 11.54 16.83
N ARG A 22 -17.70 10.83 15.74
CA ARG A 22 -16.95 11.37 14.61
C ARG A 22 -17.57 12.61 13.99
N VAL A 23 -18.91 12.71 13.95
CA VAL A 23 -19.59 13.91 13.47
C VAL A 23 -19.34 15.08 14.44
N ILE A 24 -19.40 14.80 15.74
CA ILE A 24 -19.15 15.79 16.80
C ILE A 24 -17.70 16.29 16.75
N ILE A 25 -16.72 15.39 16.63
CA ILE A 25 -15.29 15.75 16.54
C ILE A 25 -14.83 16.15 15.12
N GLN A 26 -15.76 16.29 14.17
CA GLN A 26 -15.49 16.69 12.77
C GLN A 26 -14.48 15.80 12.02
N VAL A 27 -14.43 14.50 12.32
CA VAL A 27 -13.55 13.54 11.64
C VAL A 27 -14.26 12.95 10.42
N ASN A 28 -13.93 13.49 9.24
CA ASN A 28 -14.57 13.18 7.95
C ASN A 28 -14.54 11.70 7.53
N LYS A 29 -13.51 10.92 7.92
CA LYS A 29 -13.35 9.51 7.51
C LYS A 29 -13.28 8.57 8.70
N GLY A 30 -13.93 7.42 8.58
CA GLY A 30 -14.05 6.44 9.66
C GLY A 30 -12.93 5.42 9.71
N LEU A 31 -13.10 4.45 10.61
CA LEU A 31 -12.36 3.20 10.59
C LEU A 31 -12.65 2.48 9.27
N GLU A 32 -11.73 2.58 8.33
CA GLU A 32 -11.79 1.86 7.07
C GLU A 32 -11.18 0.47 7.27
N ILE A 33 -11.97 -0.47 7.79
CA ILE A 33 -11.61 -1.89 7.83
C ILE A 33 -11.66 -2.41 6.39
N SER A 34 -10.53 -2.38 5.73
CA SER A 34 -10.40 -2.99 4.41
C SER A 34 -9.81 -4.38 4.57
N LYS A 35 -10.44 -5.36 3.90
CA LYS A 35 -10.04 -6.79 3.93
C LYS A 35 -8.55 -6.92 3.58
N THR A 36 -7.74 -7.13 4.62
CA THR A 36 -6.34 -7.58 4.68
C THR A 36 -5.51 -7.34 3.41
N ARG A 37 -4.90 -6.16 3.26
CA ARG A 37 -3.73 -5.91 2.39
C ARG A 37 -2.73 -5.08 3.20
N PHE A 38 -1.45 -5.13 2.88
CA PHE A 38 -0.44 -4.35 3.61
C PHE A 38 -0.66 -2.83 3.58
N GLY A 39 -1.14 -2.30 2.45
CA GLY A 39 -1.63 -0.92 2.40
C GLY A 39 -2.84 -0.68 3.32
N THR A 40 -3.69 -1.69 3.52
CA THR A 40 -4.86 -1.57 4.41
C THR A 40 -4.50 -1.59 5.87
N MET A 41 -3.43 -2.26 6.29
CA MET A 41 -2.96 -2.13 7.68
C MET A 41 -2.53 -0.70 7.95
N TYR A 42 -1.73 -0.08 7.08
CA TYR A 42 -1.38 1.34 7.22
C TYR A 42 -2.62 2.25 7.21
N TRP A 43 -3.51 2.09 6.23
CA TRP A 43 -4.74 2.88 6.17
C TRP A 43 -5.62 2.67 7.40
N ALA A 44 -5.62 1.46 7.96
CA ALA A 44 -6.35 1.12 9.16
C ALA A 44 -5.66 1.67 10.42
N SER A 45 -4.32 1.70 10.50
CA SER A 45 -3.57 2.41 11.55
C SER A 45 -3.84 3.91 11.50
N TYR A 46 -3.80 4.50 10.30
CA TYR A 46 -4.07 5.93 10.11
C TYR A 46 -5.54 6.28 10.34
N ALA A 47 -6.46 5.40 9.95
CA ALA A 47 -7.88 5.54 10.30
C ALA A 47 -8.08 5.42 11.82
N LEU A 48 -7.39 4.49 12.48
CA LEU A 48 -7.43 4.34 13.93
C LEU A 48 -6.89 5.58 14.62
N LEU A 49 -5.75 6.12 14.19
CA LEU A 49 -5.14 7.33 14.76
C LEU A 49 -6.11 8.53 14.68
N ARG A 50 -6.77 8.72 13.54
CA ARG A 50 -7.79 9.78 13.37
C ARG A 50 -9.02 9.57 14.25
N CYS A 51 -9.37 8.33 14.53
CA CYS A 51 -10.49 7.98 15.39
C CYS A 51 -10.10 7.83 16.87
N LEU A 52 -8.82 7.97 17.22
CA LEU A 52 -8.31 7.66 18.56
C LEU A 52 -8.96 8.53 19.64
N LEU A 53 -9.17 9.82 19.36
CA LEU A 53 -9.85 10.73 20.27
C LEU A 53 -11.28 10.26 20.58
N GLY A 54 -12.05 9.91 19.55
CA GLY A 54 -13.42 9.40 19.74
C GLY A 54 -13.46 8.02 20.40
N ILE A 55 -12.44 7.18 20.20
CA ILE A 55 -12.33 5.89 20.87
C ILE A 55 -12.03 6.08 22.36
N ASN A 56 -11.10 6.98 22.70
CA ASN A 56 -10.78 7.29 24.10
C ASN A 56 -11.99 7.85 24.85
N GLU A 57 -12.82 8.67 24.19
CA GLU A 57 -14.06 9.20 24.77
C GLU A 57 -15.10 8.09 25.05
N LEU A 58 -15.22 7.09 24.18
CA LEU A 58 -16.12 5.95 24.42
C LEU A 58 -15.65 5.07 25.58
N ILE A 59 -14.35 5.01 25.80
CA ILE A 59 -13.74 4.26 26.91
C ILE A 59 -13.90 5.05 28.22
N SER A 60 -13.64 6.37 28.21
CA SER A 60 -13.76 7.22 29.41
C SER A 60 -15.19 7.30 29.94
N THR A 61 -16.17 7.30 29.05
CA THR A 61 -17.61 7.32 29.38
C THR A 61 -18.16 5.95 29.81
N GLY A 62 -17.35 4.88 29.76
CA GLY A 62 -17.80 3.53 30.09
C GLY A 62 -18.79 2.92 29.09
N ILE A 63 -18.97 3.54 27.92
CA ILE A 63 -19.85 3.03 26.85
C ILE A 63 -19.27 1.78 26.21
N ILE A 64 -17.94 1.67 26.18
CA ILE A 64 -17.20 0.50 25.72
C ILE A 64 -16.32 -0.01 26.85
N GLU A 65 -16.61 -1.21 27.33
CA GLU A 65 -15.69 -1.95 28.19
C GLU A 65 -14.69 -2.67 27.29
N VAL A 66 -13.42 -2.28 27.39
CA VAL A 66 -12.31 -3.05 26.82
C VAL A 66 -11.85 -3.99 27.93
N ASP A 67 -12.08 -5.30 27.74
CA ASP A 67 -11.72 -6.32 28.72
C ASP A 67 -10.29 -6.10 29.22
N GLY A 68 -10.14 -6.20 30.55
CA GLY A 68 -8.94 -5.80 31.28
C GLY A 68 -7.64 -6.49 30.83
N SER A 69 -7.74 -7.64 30.14
CA SER A 69 -6.59 -8.32 29.53
C SER A 69 -5.94 -7.52 28.40
N ASP A 70 -6.65 -6.54 27.82
CA ASP A 70 -6.18 -5.63 26.76
C ASP A 70 -5.84 -4.21 27.28
N LYS A 71 -5.83 -3.98 28.61
CA LYS A 71 -5.48 -2.68 29.24
C LYS A 71 -4.05 -2.18 28.95
N ALA A 72 -3.22 -2.99 28.27
CA ALA A 72 -1.99 -2.51 27.65
C ALA A 72 -2.21 -1.48 26.53
N CYS A 73 -3.44 -1.28 26.05
CA CYS A 73 -3.77 -0.30 25.01
C CYS A 73 -3.59 1.17 25.43
N GLY A 74 -3.34 1.45 26.72
CA GLY A 74 -2.98 2.79 27.23
C GLY A 74 -1.49 3.11 27.20
N LYS A 75 -0.61 2.12 27.01
CA LYS A 75 0.81 2.36 26.72
C LYS A 75 0.99 2.36 25.21
N THR A 76 1.46 3.47 24.68
CA THR A 76 1.64 3.78 23.25
C THR A 76 2.72 2.93 22.55
N GLU A 77 2.66 1.60 22.67
CA GLU A 77 3.54 0.65 21.97
C GLU A 77 2.76 -0.21 20.96
N VAL A 78 1.61 0.29 20.51
CA VAL A 78 0.69 -0.37 19.56
C VAL A 78 1.30 -0.58 18.15
N GLY A 79 2.58 -0.24 17.95
CA GLY A 79 3.36 -0.45 16.72
C GLY A 79 4.56 -1.41 16.84
N GLY A 80 4.94 -1.89 18.03
CA GLY A 80 6.20 -2.61 18.26
C GLY A 80 6.39 -3.82 17.32
N ASP A 81 5.54 -4.83 17.41
CA ASP A 81 5.73 -6.09 16.65
C ASP A 81 5.70 -5.92 15.13
N MET A 82 5.02 -4.89 14.61
CA MET A 82 5.02 -4.60 13.17
C MET A 82 6.25 -3.83 12.72
N ILE A 83 6.86 -3.03 13.60
CA ILE A 83 8.06 -2.24 13.33
C ILE A 83 9.33 -3.09 13.54
N HIS A 84 9.28 -4.12 14.38
CA HIS A 84 10.44 -4.94 14.74
C HIS A 84 10.63 -6.21 13.88
N GLY A 85 9.65 -6.58 13.05
CA GLY A 85 9.81 -7.70 12.10
C GLY A 85 10.64 -7.34 10.86
N PRO A 86 11.16 -8.32 10.09
CA PRO A 86 11.94 -8.08 8.86
C PRO A 86 11.15 -7.35 7.77
N SER A 87 9.82 -7.37 7.85
CA SER A 87 8.95 -6.57 6.98
C SER A 87 8.71 -5.14 7.50
N GLY A 88 8.98 -4.89 8.79
CA GLY A 88 8.79 -3.60 9.44
C GLY A 88 9.60 -2.48 8.81
N ASP A 89 10.86 -2.76 8.47
CA ASP A 89 11.74 -1.79 7.83
C ASP A 89 11.28 -1.44 6.41
N LEU A 90 10.72 -2.41 5.69
CA LEU A 90 10.10 -2.18 4.38
C LEU A 90 8.90 -1.23 4.50
N PHE A 91 8.04 -1.44 5.50
CA PHE A 91 6.88 -0.58 5.73
C PHE A 91 7.28 0.83 6.16
N LEU A 92 8.21 0.91 7.12
CA LEU A 92 8.72 2.18 7.62
C LEU A 92 9.34 2.98 6.47
N SER A 93 10.13 2.32 5.63
CA SER A 93 10.75 2.94 4.46
C SER A 93 9.73 3.38 3.41
N GLY A 94 8.75 2.53 3.08
CA GLY A 94 7.69 2.90 2.14
C GLY A 94 6.84 4.08 2.63
N PHE A 95 6.64 4.20 3.94
CA PHE A 95 5.97 5.35 4.55
C PHE A 95 6.83 6.61 4.49
N PHE A 96 8.10 6.48 4.88
CA PHE A 96 9.07 7.56 4.86
C PHE A 96 9.25 8.14 3.44
N LEU A 97 9.18 7.28 2.43
CA LEU A 97 9.28 7.64 1.01
C LEU A 97 7.95 8.11 0.39
N ASP A 98 6.82 8.20 1.10
CA ASP A 98 5.62 8.86 0.54
C ASP A 98 5.70 10.37 0.78
N PRO A 99 5.93 11.20 -0.26
CA PRO A 99 6.16 12.64 -0.11
C PRO A 99 4.98 13.35 0.55
N ARG A 100 3.75 12.85 0.39
CA ARG A 100 2.56 13.47 0.99
C ARG A 100 2.53 13.28 2.49
N LYS A 101 2.99 12.11 2.94
CA LYS A 101 3.01 11.75 4.36
C LYS A 101 4.21 12.37 5.05
N PHE A 102 5.36 12.33 4.38
CA PHE A 102 6.58 12.94 4.88
C PHE A 102 6.41 14.45 5.07
N VAL A 103 5.90 15.18 4.07
CA VAL A 103 5.68 16.63 4.18
C VAL A 103 4.65 16.98 5.27
N SER A 104 3.54 16.22 5.39
CA SER A 104 2.58 16.46 6.48
C SER A 104 3.19 16.25 7.86
N PHE A 105 4.02 15.21 8.00
CA PHE A 105 4.71 14.92 9.27
C PHE A 105 5.77 15.98 9.60
N ALA A 106 6.63 16.30 8.63
CA ALA A 106 7.66 17.33 8.78
C ALA A 106 7.03 18.69 9.11
N ARG A 107 5.96 19.10 8.43
CA ARG A 107 5.25 20.35 8.73
C ARG A 107 4.62 20.35 10.12
N ALA A 108 3.97 19.27 10.52
CA ALA A 108 3.38 19.17 11.85
C ALA A 108 4.44 19.35 12.95
N LYS A 109 5.61 18.73 12.77
CA LYS A 109 6.71 18.81 13.73
C LYS A 109 7.46 20.15 13.70
N VAL A 110 7.69 20.72 12.52
CA VAL A 110 8.27 22.07 12.37
C VAL A 110 7.39 23.12 13.04
N LEU A 111 6.06 23.02 12.92
CA LEU A 111 5.15 23.93 13.63
C LEU A 111 5.25 23.80 15.16
N THR A 112 5.53 22.60 15.68
CA THR A 112 5.78 22.38 17.12
C THR A 112 7.13 22.98 17.55
N VAL A 113 8.17 22.81 16.73
CA VAL A 113 9.54 23.28 17.04
C VAL A 113 9.70 24.79 16.85
N VAL A 114 9.03 25.42 15.88
CA VAL A 114 9.10 26.89 15.70
C VAL A 114 8.47 27.64 16.89
N ALA A 115 7.64 26.98 17.69
CA ALA A 115 7.16 27.51 18.97
C ALA A 115 8.28 27.53 20.05
N GLU A 116 9.31 26.69 19.92
CA GLU A 116 10.53 26.68 20.75
C GLU A 116 11.69 27.27 19.95
N HIS A 117 11.86 28.60 20.03
CA HIS A 117 13.04 29.30 19.52
C HIS A 117 14.34 28.63 20.03
N VAL A 118 15.20 28.15 19.13
CA VAL A 118 16.69 28.10 19.18
C VAL A 118 17.20 27.03 18.20
N LYS A 119 18.11 27.44 17.28
CA LYS A 119 18.88 26.62 16.31
C LYS A 119 18.08 25.56 15.56
N SER A 120 17.79 25.78 14.26
CA SER A 120 17.17 24.79 13.36
C SER A 120 17.72 23.40 13.62
N PRO A 121 17.00 22.54 14.37
CA PRO A 121 17.50 21.22 14.68
C PRO A 121 17.58 20.50 13.34
N ASP A 122 18.72 19.89 13.06
CA ASP A 122 18.88 19.12 11.83
C ASP A 122 17.75 18.08 11.84
N LEU A 123 16.99 17.98 10.74
CA LEU A 123 15.75 17.20 10.73
C LEU A 123 16.02 15.73 11.09
N HIS A 124 17.26 15.29 10.90
CA HIS A 124 17.80 14.02 11.38
C HIS A 124 17.57 13.79 12.89
N ASP A 125 17.86 14.78 13.74
CA ASP A 125 17.66 14.69 15.20
C ASP A 125 16.17 14.61 15.55
N SER A 126 15.34 15.24 14.73
CA SER A 126 13.89 15.22 14.89
C SER A 126 13.27 13.88 14.50
N MET A 127 13.95 13.02 13.74
CA MET A 127 13.37 11.78 13.22
C MET A 127 14.30 10.58 13.41
N PRO A 128 14.29 9.93 14.59
CA PRO A 128 15.08 8.71 14.83
C PRO A 128 14.82 7.58 13.82
N SER A 129 13.64 7.59 13.17
CA SER A 129 13.30 6.63 12.12
C SER A 129 14.07 6.82 10.82
N SER A 130 14.64 7.99 10.53
CA SER A 130 15.39 8.23 9.29
C SER A 130 16.67 7.41 9.21
N GLU A 131 17.35 7.20 10.34
CA GLU A 131 18.55 6.36 10.40
C GLU A 131 18.21 4.91 10.05
N LYS A 132 17.14 4.37 10.67
CA LYS A 132 16.67 3.01 10.41
C LYS A 132 16.26 2.81 8.95
N VAL A 133 15.52 3.77 8.39
CA VAL A 133 15.11 3.77 6.97
C VAL A 133 16.32 3.88 6.06
N GLY A 134 17.23 4.82 6.32
CA GLY A 134 18.44 5.02 5.52
C GLY A 134 19.28 3.75 5.46
N LYS A 135 19.51 3.09 6.61
CA LYS A 135 20.23 1.81 6.69
C LYS A 135 19.56 0.72 5.85
N PHE A 136 18.24 0.59 5.93
CA PHE A 136 17.50 -0.39 5.13
C PHE A 136 17.58 -0.11 3.63
N LEU A 137 17.34 1.13 3.21
CA LEU A 137 17.41 1.52 1.80
C LEU A 137 18.82 1.35 1.22
N PHE A 138 19.85 1.64 2.02
CA PHE A 138 21.24 1.41 1.67
C PHE A 138 21.54 -0.08 1.45
N GLN A 139 21.00 -0.97 2.30
CA GLN A 139 21.12 -2.42 2.11
C GLN A 139 20.43 -2.90 0.83
N VAL A 140 19.26 -2.34 0.50
CA VAL A 140 18.57 -2.64 -0.76
C VAL A 140 19.44 -2.23 -1.94
N LEU A 141 19.98 -1.01 -1.93
CA LEU A 141 20.86 -0.51 -2.98
C LEU A 141 22.14 -1.35 -3.13
N ALA A 142 22.80 -1.69 -2.02
CA ALA A 142 24.00 -2.50 -2.02
C ALA A 142 23.77 -3.89 -2.64
N LYS A 143 22.63 -4.53 -2.35
CA LYS A 143 22.24 -5.81 -2.97
C LYS A 143 22.03 -5.68 -4.47
N GLU A 144 21.47 -4.56 -4.93
CA GLU A 144 21.27 -4.33 -6.36
C GLU A 144 22.59 -4.16 -7.11
N ILE A 145 23.53 -3.39 -6.55
CA ILE A 145 24.88 -3.22 -7.10
C ILE A 145 25.58 -4.58 -7.19
N GLN A 146 25.54 -5.39 -6.13
CA GLN A 146 26.14 -6.73 -6.12
C GLN A 146 25.50 -7.69 -7.11
N SER A 147 24.21 -7.53 -7.39
CA SER A 147 23.48 -8.41 -8.31
C SER A 147 23.79 -8.16 -9.79
N GLY A 148 24.27 -6.95 -10.14
CA GLY A 148 24.58 -6.56 -11.52
C GLY A 148 23.38 -6.48 -12.48
N ARG A 149 22.13 -6.62 -12.00
CA ARG A 149 20.95 -6.75 -12.88
C ARG A 149 20.52 -5.45 -13.57
N GLU A 150 20.93 -4.30 -13.05
CA GLU A 150 20.44 -2.98 -13.48
C GLU A 150 21.60 -2.01 -13.76
N ALA A 151 22.57 -2.45 -14.57
CA ALA A 151 23.79 -1.70 -14.85
C ALA A 151 23.54 -0.32 -15.49
N SER A 152 22.41 -0.11 -16.18
CA SER A 152 22.10 1.16 -16.86
C SER A 152 21.92 2.33 -15.90
N GLU A 153 21.27 2.12 -14.75
CA GLU A 153 21.02 3.17 -13.76
C GLU A 153 22.32 3.59 -13.05
N PHE A 154 23.29 2.68 -13.00
CA PHE A 154 24.59 2.91 -12.36
C PHE A 154 25.68 3.36 -13.35
N ALA A 155 25.39 3.41 -14.65
CA ALA A 155 26.37 3.71 -15.70
C ALA A 155 27.05 5.10 -15.54
N ARG A 156 26.42 6.01 -14.80
CA ARG A 156 26.95 7.36 -14.50
C ARG A 156 28.02 7.36 -13.41
N TYR A 157 28.23 6.25 -12.73
CA TYR A 157 29.14 6.13 -11.61
C TYR A 157 30.24 5.11 -11.93
N SER A 158 31.49 5.48 -11.70
CA SER A 158 32.63 4.62 -11.99
C SER A 158 32.84 3.53 -10.93
N THR A 159 32.43 3.81 -9.69
CA THR A 159 32.67 2.90 -8.55
C THR A 159 31.43 2.78 -7.67
N ALA A 160 31.30 1.64 -6.99
CA ALA A 160 30.24 1.44 -5.99
C ALA A 160 30.31 2.50 -4.86
N ALA A 161 31.52 2.94 -4.48
CA ALA A 161 31.71 4.00 -3.50
C ALA A 161 31.06 5.33 -3.93
N GLN A 162 31.18 5.70 -5.21
CA GLN A 162 30.52 6.89 -5.76
C GLN A 162 28.99 6.75 -5.73
N VAL A 163 28.45 5.56 -6.06
CA VAL A 163 27.01 5.29 -5.97
C VAL A 163 26.51 5.46 -4.54
N MET A 164 27.20 4.89 -3.56
CA MET A 164 26.79 4.98 -2.15
C MET A 164 26.90 6.42 -1.60
N ALA A 165 27.95 7.15 -1.97
CA ALA A 165 28.13 8.54 -1.58
C ALA A 165 27.04 9.44 -2.19
N ALA A 166 26.75 9.26 -3.48
CA ALA A 166 25.66 9.96 -4.14
C ALA A 166 24.32 9.63 -3.49
N PHE A 167 24.00 8.35 -3.27
CA PHE A 167 22.76 7.95 -2.60
C PHE A 167 22.61 8.58 -1.21
N LYS A 168 23.68 8.60 -0.40
CA LYS A 168 23.67 9.24 0.93
C LYS A 168 23.32 10.73 0.82
N SER A 169 23.96 11.44 -0.11
CA SER A 169 23.67 12.86 -0.36
C SER A 169 22.22 13.09 -0.80
N GLN A 170 21.69 12.24 -1.71
CA GLN A 170 20.29 12.32 -2.15
C GLN A 170 19.31 12.02 -1.01
N PHE A 171 19.63 11.05 -0.16
CA PHE A 171 18.81 10.71 1.02
C PHE A 171 18.77 11.86 2.02
N GLU A 172 19.92 12.49 2.32
CA GLU A 172 20.00 13.68 3.19
C GLU A 172 19.25 14.88 2.59
N ALA A 173 19.36 15.10 1.28
CA ALA A 173 18.58 16.14 0.60
C ALA A 173 17.07 15.85 0.68
N TYR A 174 16.66 14.59 0.54
CA TYR A 174 15.26 14.20 0.71
C TYR A 174 14.78 14.40 2.15
N THR A 175 15.56 13.99 3.16
CA THR A 175 15.16 14.19 4.56
C THR A 175 14.98 15.68 4.85
N ARG A 176 15.90 16.53 4.40
CA ARG A 176 15.83 17.99 4.56
C ARG A 176 14.82 18.69 3.63
N GLN A 177 14.19 17.96 2.73
CA GLN A 177 13.30 18.51 1.69
C GLN A 177 14.00 19.62 0.89
N TYR A 178 15.24 19.38 0.47
CA TYR A 178 15.95 20.25 -0.47
C TYR A 178 15.58 19.91 -1.93
N PRO A 179 15.76 20.82 -2.90
CA PRO A 179 15.55 20.52 -4.30
C PRO A 179 16.32 19.25 -4.73
N PRO A 180 15.74 18.38 -5.58
CA PRO A 180 14.41 18.50 -6.21
C PRO A 180 13.24 17.97 -5.35
N PHE A 181 13.49 17.51 -4.12
CA PHE A 181 12.51 16.81 -3.29
C PHE A 181 11.43 17.71 -2.68
N ASN A 182 11.69 19.01 -2.60
CA ASN A 182 10.74 20.02 -2.11
C ASN A 182 9.54 20.26 -3.03
N ARG A 183 9.57 19.76 -4.26
CA ARG A 183 8.47 19.90 -5.22
C ARG A 183 7.46 18.81 -4.89
N CYS A 184 6.23 19.16 -4.52
CA CYS A 184 5.13 18.21 -4.44
C CYS A 184 3.95 18.76 -5.23
N SER A 185 3.76 18.26 -6.45
CA SER A 185 2.62 18.68 -7.29
C SER A 185 1.33 18.04 -6.77
N PRO A 186 0.21 18.78 -6.68
CA PRO A 186 -1.10 18.22 -6.38
C PRO A 186 -1.53 17.11 -7.36
N SER A 187 -0.99 17.13 -8.59
CA SER A 187 -1.26 16.13 -9.62
C SER A 187 -0.72 14.73 -9.25
N TRP A 188 0.25 14.64 -8.35
CA TRP A 188 0.87 13.39 -7.92
C TRP A 188 0.04 12.70 -6.84
N SER A 189 -1.12 12.23 -7.26
CA SER A 189 -2.06 11.46 -6.41
C SER A 189 -1.47 10.15 -5.86
N LYS A 190 -0.31 9.69 -6.35
CA LYS A 190 0.36 8.46 -5.88
C LYS A 190 1.87 8.69 -5.78
N ALA A 191 2.48 8.20 -4.70
CA ALA A 191 3.93 8.26 -4.48
C ALA A 191 4.74 7.71 -5.66
N MET A 192 4.25 6.66 -6.34
CA MET A 192 4.91 6.11 -7.52
C MET A 192 5.07 7.12 -8.67
N HIS A 193 4.11 8.04 -8.86
CA HIS A 193 4.22 9.07 -9.90
C HIS A 193 5.28 10.12 -9.55
N TYR A 194 5.39 10.47 -8.27
CA TYR A 194 6.43 11.36 -7.77
C TYR A 194 7.82 10.79 -8.05
N TRP A 195 8.08 9.54 -7.64
CA TRP A 195 9.41 8.95 -7.80
C TRP A 195 9.79 8.73 -9.26
N ARG A 196 8.82 8.35 -10.12
CA ARG A 196 9.08 8.24 -11.57
C ARG A 196 9.45 9.58 -12.22
N ALA A 197 8.89 10.68 -11.74
CA ALA A 197 9.25 12.01 -12.25
C ALA A 197 10.67 12.45 -11.85
N LEU A 198 11.24 11.80 -10.82
CA LEU A 198 12.60 12.10 -10.31
C LEU A 198 13.67 11.15 -10.86
N THR A 199 13.30 10.11 -11.61
CA THR A 199 14.26 9.12 -12.16
C THR A 199 15.24 9.78 -13.11
N ASP A 200 14.80 10.76 -13.90
CA ASP A 200 15.66 11.48 -14.84
C ASP A 200 16.54 12.54 -14.18
N HIS A 201 16.27 12.91 -12.91
CA HIS A 201 16.99 13.98 -12.22
C HIS A 201 18.31 13.45 -11.63
N PRO A 202 19.48 14.04 -11.97
CA PRO A 202 20.77 13.51 -11.52
C PRO A 202 20.89 13.47 -9.99
N GLU A 203 20.37 14.48 -9.30
CA GLU A 203 20.39 14.60 -7.84
C GLU A 203 19.29 13.81 -7.11
N ALA A 204 18.45 13.03 -7.81
CA ALA A 204 17.42 12.21 -7.17
C ALA A 204 17.27 10.80 -7.76
N SER A 205 17.95 10.52 -8.86
CA SER A 205 17.86 9.28 -9.64
C SER A 205 18.03 8.01 -8.80
N LEU A 206 19.08 7.92 -7.97
CA LEU A 206 19.36 6.73 -7.15
C LEU A 206 18.32 6.54 -6.05
N LEU A 207 17.93 7.60 -5.35
CA LEU A 207 16.89 7.50 -4.33
C LEU A 207 15.53 7.15 -4.95
N ALA A 208 15.21 7.76 -6.09
CA ALA A 208 14.01 7.46 -6.86
C ALA A 208 13.99 6.02 -7.34
N PHE A 209 15.11 5.52 -7.84
CA PHE A 209 15.29 4.13 -8.24
C PHE A 209 14.94 3.16 -7.10
N VAL A 210 15.58 3.33 -5.94
CA VAL A 210 15.32 2.50 -4.77
C VAL A 210 13.87 2.64 -4.32
N ALA A 211 13.33 3.85 -4.28
CA ALA A 211 11.95 4.10 -3.86
C ALA A 211 10.94 3.40 -4.78
N ILE A 212 11.10 3.52 -6.11
CA ILE A 212 10.27 2.80 -7.09
C ILE A 212 10.31 1.30 -6.80
N LYS A 213 11.51 0.76 -6.55
CA LYS A 213 11.70 -0.66 -6.25
C LYS A 213 10.96 -1.07 -4.97
N ILE A 214 11.09 -0.29 -3.89
CA ILE A 214 10.32 -0.51 -2.65
C ILE A 214 8.81 -0.51 -2.93
N PHE A 215 8.30 0.42 -3.74
CA PHE A 215 6.88 0.45 -4.09
C PHE A 215 6.45 -0.65 -5.09
N LEU A 216 7.38 -1.22 -5.85
CA LEU A 216 7.15 -2.35 -6.75
C LEU A 216 7.24 -3.70 -6.05
N ILE A 217 7.99 -3.79 -4.95
CA ILE A 217 7.90 -4.90 -4.01
C ILE A 217 6.47 -4.85 -3.49
N LEU A 218 5.61 -5.65 -4.13
CA LEU A 218 4.27 -5.91 -3.67
C LEU A 218 4.45 -6.43 -2.26
N ALA A 219 4.25 -5.58 -1.26
CA ALA A 219 4.26 -5.99 0.14
C ALA A 219 3.27 -7.14 0.39
N ASN A 220 2.37 -7.38 -0.56
CA ASN A 220 1.36 -8.39 -0.50
C ASN A 220 1.83 -9.74 -1.10
N SER A 221 1.94 -10.76 -0.25
CA SER A 221 1.84 -12.17 -0.64
C SER A 221 0.46 -12.51 -1.24
N MET A 222 -0.55 -11.63 -1.12
CA MET A 222 -1.93 -11.93 -1.51
C MET A 222 -2.29 -12.08 -3.00
N PRO A 223 -1.57 -11.59 -4.01
CA PRO A 223 -1.82 -12.06 -5.37
C PRO A 223 -1.67 -13.58 -5.42
N LYS A 224 -0.67 -14.12 -4.70
CA LYS A 224 -0.53 -15.57 -4.49
C LYS A 224 -1.61 -16.08 -3.53
N GLU A 225 -1.87 -15.45 -2.39
CA GLU A 225 -2.87 -15.93 -1.41
C GLU A 225 -4.32 -15.94 -1.95
N ARG A 226 -4.72 -14.99 -2.80
CA ARG A 226 -6.00 -15.00 -3.52
C ARG A 226 -6.03 -16.02 -4.64
N THR A 227 -4.88 -16.30 -5.23
CA THR A 227 -4.74 -17.42 -6.16
C THR A 227 -4.85 -18.74 -5.41
N ILE A 228 -4.27 -18.85 -4.21
CA ILE A 228 -4.36 -20.01 -3.32
C ILE A 228 -5.79 -20.19 -2.81
N SER A 229 -6.46 -19.15 -2.33
CA SER A 229 -7.88 -19.23 -1.93
C SER A 229 -8.76 -19.66 -3.11
N ARG A 230 -8.44 -19.25 -4.33
CA ARG A 230 -9.08 -19.78 -5.54
C ARG A 230 -8.71 -21.24 -5.80
N PHE A 231 -7.46 -21.64 -5.58
CA PHE A 231 -7.06 -23.04 -5.66
C PHE A 231 -7.86 -23.89 -4.66
N THR A 232 -7.94 -23.48 -3.39
CA THR A 232 -8.75 -24.16 -2.35
C THR A 232 -10.22 -24.22 -2.71
N HIS A 233 -10.77 -23.18 -3.36
CA HIS A 233 -12.16 -23.20 -3.80
C HIS A 233 -12.38 -24.16 -4.99
N THR A 234 -11.41 -24.23 -5.91
CA THR A 234 -11.48 -25.10 -7.09
C THR A 234 -11.24 -26.57 -6.69
N ASP A 235 -10.37 -26.79 -5.71
CA ASP A 235 -9.97 -28.07 -5.14
C ASP A 235 -10.73 -28.37 -3.83
N THR A 236 -12.06 -28.30 -3.90
CA THR A 236 -12.91 -28.71 -2.77
C THR A 236 -13.04 -30.23 -2.75
N ARG A 237 -13.27 -30.83 -1.56
CA ARG A 237 -13.33 -32.29 -1.33
C ARG A 237 -14.29 -33.05 -2.27
N HIS A 238 -15.34 -32.38 -2.78
CA HIS A 238 -16.30 -32.94 -3.72
C HIS A 238 -15.90 -32.82 -5.21
N ARG A 239 -14.82 -32.08 -5.51
CA ARG A 239 -14.21 -31.94 -6.85
C ARG A 239 -12.82 -32.60 -6.93
N ALA A 240 -12.52 -33.49 -5.96
CA ALA A 240 -11.20 -34.00 -5.65
C ALA A 240 -10.53 -34.75 -6.82
N ASN A 241 -9.20 -34.58 -6.91
CA ASN A 241 -8.23 -35.19 -7.84
C ASN A 241 -8.01 -34.50 -9.19
N GLN A 242 -8.14 -33.18 -9.26
CA GLN A 242 -7.44 -32.47 -10.34
C GLN A 242 -5.94 -32.45 -10.05
N ASP A 243 -5.12 -32.84 -11.02
CA ASP A 243 -3.67 -32.68 -10.92
C ASP A 243 -3.33 -31.21 -10.63
N ALA A 244 -2.32 -30.98 -9.77
CA ALA A 244 -1.88 -29.64 -9.40
C ALA A 244 -1.54 -28.79 -10.64
N ARG A 245 -1.04 -29.44 -11.70
CA ARG A 245 -0.78 -28.79 -13.01
C ARG A 245 -2.07 -28.25 -13.63
N THR A 246 -3.17 -29.00 -13.58
CA THR A 246 -4.48 -28.61 -14.10
C THR A 246 -5.05 -27.43 -13.33
N ILE A 247 -4.97 -27.45 -12.00
CA ILE A 247 -5.41 -26.33 -11.14
C ILE A 247 -4.64 -25.05 -11.47
N VAL A 248 -3.32 -25.15 -11.65
CA VAL A 248 -2.47 -24.01 -12.06
C VAL A 248 -2.84 -23.50 -13.45
N ALA A 249 -3.07 -24.39 -14.42
CA ALA A 249 -3.46 -24.03 -15.77
C ALA A 249 -4.82 -23.31 -15.80
N GLN A 250 -5.83 -23.83 -15.10
CA GLN A 250 -7.14 -23.21 -14.97
C GLN A 250 -7.05 -21.81 -14.37
N ALA A 251 -6.26 -21.63 -13.30
CA ALA A 251 -6.08 -20.30 -12.72
C ALA A 251 -5.37 -19.33 -13.67
N LYS A 252 -4.39 -19.78 -14.46
CA LYS A 252 -3.74 -18.94 -15.48
C LYS A 252 -4.74 -18.50 -16.55
N VAL A 253 -5.54 -19.42 -17.08
CA VAL A 253 -6.59 -19.12 -18.08
C VAL A 253 -7.58 -18.11 -17.51
N TYR A 254 -8.09 -18.37 -16.31
CA TYR A 254 -9.02 -17.45 -15.65
C TYR A 254 -8.41 -16.06 -15.43
N GLN A 255 -7.16 -15.99 -14.96
CA GLN A 255 -6.47 -14.71 -14.76
C GLN A 255 -6.27 -13.96 -16.07
N HIS A 256 -5.95 -14.66 -17.16
CA HIS A 256 -5.81 -14.08 -18.49
C HIS A 256 -7.14 -13.49 -18.97
N LEU A 257 -8.21 -14.30 -18.98
CA LEU A 257 -9.56 -13.84 -19.35
C LEU A 257 -9.99 -12.63 -18.50
N GLN A 258 -9.75 -12.67 -17.20
CA GLN A 258 -10.07 -11.56 -16.31
C GLN A 258 -9.30 -10.27 -16.65
N ARG A 259 -8.07 -10.36 -17.18
CA ARG A 259 -7.31 -9.20 -17.67
C ARG A 259 -7.91 -8.65 -18.97
N GLU A 260 -8.24 -9.52 -19.92
CA GLU A 260 -8.87 -9.14 -21.18
C GLU A 260 -10.22 -8.45 -20.95
N TYR A 261 -11.09 -9.04 -20.12
CA TYR A 261 -12.37 -8.43 -19.77
C TYR A 261 -12.20 -7.04 -19.14
N ARG A 262 -11.19 -6.84 -18.27
CA ARG A 262 -10.91 -5.52 -17.68
C ARG A 262 -10.39 -4.53 -18.70
N ALA A 263 -9.54 -4.96 -19.63
CA ALA A 263 -9.04 -4.12 -20.71
C ALA A 263 -10.18 -3.69 -21.64
N ALA A 264 -11.03 -4.63 -22.06
CA ALA A 264 -12.22 -4.36 -22.87
C ALA A 264 -13.21 -3.42 -22.17
N ALA A 265 -13.47 -3.63 -20.87
CA ALA A 265 -14.34 -2.75 -20.09
C ALA A 265 -13.78 -1.32 -19.97
N LYS A 266 -12.47 -1.19 -19.80
CA LYS A 266 -11.78 0.11 -19.79
C LYS A 266 -11.86 0.79 -21.15
N ALA A 267 -11.67 0.04 -22.24
CA ALA A 267 -11.83 0.55 -23.61
C ALA A 267 -13.26 1.00 -23.91
N ALA A 268 -14.26 0.28 -23.39
CA ALA A 268 -15.68 0.62 -23.53
C ALA A 268 -16.17 1.75 -22.62
N GLY A 269 -15.30 2.37 -21.80
CA GLY A 269 -15.66 3.45 -20.88
C GLY A 269 -16.61 3.04 -19.74
N LYS A 270 -16.92 1.75 -19.58
CA LYS A 270 -17.85 1.27 -18.55
C LYS A 270 -17.16 1.22 -17.19
N GLY A 271 -17.73 1.91 -16.20
CA GLY A 271 -17.24 1.89 -14.82
C GLY A 271 -17.27 0.46 -14.23
N SER A 272 -16.23 0.08 -13.48
CA SER A 272 -15.99 -1.31 -13.01
C SER A 272 -17.14 -1.99 -12.24
N LYS A 273 -18.14 -1.22 -11.78
CA LYS A 273 -19.34 -1.74 -11.10
C LYS A 273 -20.23 -2.58 -12.04
N GLN A 274 -20.37 -2.20 -13.31
CA GLN A 274 -21.16 -2.98 -14.28
C GLN A 274 -20.49 -4.32 -14.63
N LEU A 275 -19.15 -4.39 -14.59
CA LEU A 275 -18.38 -5.60 -14.90
C LEU A 275 -18.56 -6.70 -13.84
N LYS A 276 -18.73 -6.33 -12.56
CA LYS A 276 -18.98 -7.30 -11.48
C LYS A 276 -20.36 -7.93 -11.57
N ALA A 277 -21.37 -7.19 -12.02
CA ALA A 277 -22.72 -7.73 -12.21
C ALA A 277 -22.71 -8.86 -13.25
N HIS A 278 -22.05 -8.67 -14.40
CA HIS A 278 -21.97 -9.72 -15.43
C HIS A 278 -21.18 -10.97 -15.00
N LEU A 279 -20.18 -10.83 -14.11
CA LEU A 279 -19.39 -11.97 -13.61
C LEU A 279 -20.00 -12.65 -12.38
N SER A 280 -20.93 -11.99 -11.67
CA SER A 280 -21.56 -12.49 -10.45
C SER A 280 -22.90 -13.20 -10.68
N VAL A 281 -23.42 -13.18 -11.91
CA VAL A 281 -24.70 -13.82 -12.26
C VAL A 281 -24.56 -15.35 -12.46
N GLY A 282 -23.39 -15.93 -12.24
CA GLY A 282 -23.17 -17.39 -12.22
C GLY A 282 -22.85 -17.92 -10.83
N GLY A 283 -23.70 -17.64 -9.84
CA GLY A 283 -23.78 -18.49 -8.65
C GLY A 283 -24.56 -19.72 -9.05
N ASP A 284 -23.94 -20.89 -8.97
CA ASP A 284 -24.54 -22.21 -9.26
C ASP A 284 -24.80 -22.51 -10.74
N GLY A 285 -23.72 -22.79 -11.47
CA GLY A 285 -23.82 -23.45 -12.77
C GLY A 285 -22.80 -22.93 -13.76
N PHE A 286 -21.85 -23.81 -14.11
CA PHE A 286 -21.11 -23.85 -15.36
C PHE A 286 -21.24 -22.62 -16.30
N LEU A 287 -20.10 -21.95 -16.53
CA LEU A 287 -19.84 -21.28 -17.80
C LEU A 287 -19.74 -22.35 -18.89
N LEU A 288 -20.87 -22.78 -19.44
CA LEU A 288 -20.92 -23.17 -20.85
C LEU A 288 -20.64 -21.89 -21.64
N TYR A 289 -19.51 -21.88 -22.36
CA TYR A 289 -19.23 -20.89 -23.40
C TYR A 289 -20.33 -20.96 -24.46
N GLY A 290 -21.38 -20.18 -24.25
CA GLY A 290 -22.55 -20.08 -25.13
C GLY A 290 -22.69 -18.67 -25.68
N PHE A 291 -21.61 -18.00 -26.09
CA PHE A 291 -21.68 -16.73 -26.81
C PHE A 291 -20.42 -16.52 -27.65
N PHE A 292 -20.38 -17.03 -28.88
CA PHE A 292 -19.86 -16.40 -30.11
C PHE A 292 -19.87 -17.38 -31.30
N PHE A 293 -21.04 -17.62 -31.88
CA PHE A 293 -21.17 -17.82 -33.34
C PHE A 293 -22.23 -16.81 -33.81
N ARG A 294 -21.86 -15.53 -33.74
CA ARG A 294 -22.61 -14.49 -34.45
C ARG A 294 -22.32 -14.72 -35.92
N ARG A 295 -23.37 -15.08 -36.68
CA ARG A 295 -23.38 -15.27 -38.14
C ARG A 295 -22.36 -14.37 -38.83
N GLN A 296 -21.44 -14.98 -39.57
CA GLN A 296 -20.70 -14.32 -40.64
C GLN A 296 -21.71 -13.61 -41.56
N PRO A 297 -21.52 -12.34 -41.92
CA PRO A 297 -22.36 -11.70 -42.93
C PRO A 297 -22.21 -12.47 -44.25
N LYS A 298 -23.35 -12.83 -44.85
CA LYS A 298 -23.38 -13.43 -46.19
C LYS A 298 -22.67 -12.48 -47.15
N ILE A 299 -21.56 -12.93 -47.72
CA ILE A 299 -20.94 -12.29 -48.88
C ILE A 299 -21.96 -12.39 -50.02
N ALA A 300 -22.54 -11.26 -50.41
CA ALA A 300 -23.39 -11.16 -51.59
C ALA A 300 -22.53 -11.52 -52.81
N LYS A 301 -22.88 -12.62 -53.49
CA LYS A 301 -22.38 -12.88 -54.84
C LYS A 301 -23.12 -11.96 -55.79
N THR A 302 -22.45 -10.93 -56.26
CA THR A 302 -22.82 -10.21 -57.48
C THR A 302 -22.61 -11.16 -58.67
N ALA A 303 -23.68 -11.40 -59.40
CA ALA A 303 -23.65 -11.90 -60.77
C ALA A 303 -23.53 -10.71 -61.73
#